data_AF-A0A8E0WSI5-F1
#
_entry.id   AF-A0A8E0WSI5-F1
#
_cell.length_a   1.000
_cell.length_b   1.000
_cell.length_c   1.000
_cell.angle_alpha   90.00
_cell.angle_beta   90.00
_cell.angle_gamma   90.00
#
_symmetry.space_group_name_H-M   'P 1'
#
loop_
_entity.id
_entity.type
_entity.pdbx_description
1 polymer ?
#
loop_
_entity_poly.entity_id
_entity_poly.type
_entity_poly.pdbx_seq_one_letter_code
_entity_poly.pdbx_strand_id
1 'polypeptide(L)'
;MTDALDPEVERLAAYRKAVDRLPVLTRVIFLLVRLDALSYDEIARRLSIDAQTVESCLIEALGMIRIMLDGAEPRRRDDPRIALAETDLHRRHRAYCEERLQALGIAGPIPWTDHGDDDQALMQMIVAAMPPRVYDTFFLNRVEQLSYAQIAERMRTFQWIVRHRMLRAIRHIMRGPDRFEPWLRDRASAPATIN
;
A
#
# COMPACT_ATOMS: atom_id res chain seq x y z
N MET A 1 -6.00 -23.86 30.95
CA MET A 1 -5.39 -22.71 31.66
C MET A 1 -5.31 -21.59 30.64
N THR A 2 -6.20 -20.61 30.78
CA THR A 2 -6.40 -19.51 29.83
C THR A 2 -5.22 -18.56 29.96
N ASP A 3 -4.40 -18.49 28.93
CA ASP A 3 -3.35 -17.49 28.76
C ASP A 3 -4.05 -16.14 28.51
N ALA A 4 -4.44 -15.46 29.59
CA ALA A 4 -4.92 -14.10 29.50
C ALA A 4 -3.71 -13.23 29.13
N LEU A 5 -3.61 -12.90 27.85
CA LEU A 5 -2.64 -11.92 27.34
C LEU A 5 -2.66 -10.69 28.25
N ASP A 6 -1.47 -10.18 28.56
CA ASP A 6 -1.29 -8.96 29.35
C ASP A 6 -2.25 -7.86 28.83
N PRO A 7 -3.07 -7.24 29.70
CA PRO A 7 -3.98 -6.16 29.32
C PRO A 7 -3.31 -5.03 28.53
N GLU A 8 -2.01 -4.80 28.73
CA GLU A 8 -1.22 -3.84 27.96
C GLU A 8 -0.99 -4.31 26.51
N VAL A 9 -0.70 -5.60 26.32
CA VAL A 9 -0.52 -6.22 24.99
C VAL A 9 -1.84 -6.22 24.22
N GLU A 10 -2.96 -6.51 24.89
CA GLU A 10 -4.29 -6.47 24.26
C GLU A 10 -4.67 -5.05 23.83
N ARG A 11 -4.42 -4.04 24.68
CA ARG A 11 -4.63 -2.62 24.34
C ARG A 11 -3.77 -2.17 23.17
N LEU A 12 -2.50 -2.55 23.15
CA LEU A 12 -1.58 -2.21 22.05
C LEU A 12 -2.03 -2.87 20.74
N ALA A 13 -2.47 -4.12 20.79
CA ALA A 13 -3.02 -4.83 19.62
C ALA A 13 -4.30 -4.17 19.10
N ALA A 14 -5.21 -3.77 19.99
CA ALA A 14 -6.42 -3.04 19.62
C ALA A 14 -6.10 -1.68 18.97
N TYR A 15 -5.14 -0.94 19.54
CA TYR A 15 -4.68 0.32 18.99
C TYR A 15 -4.06 0.16 17.59
N ARG A 16 -3.16 -0.83 17.43
CA ARG A 16 -2.55 -1.13 16.13
C ARG A 16 -3.60 -1.49 15.08
N LYS A 17 -4.56 -2.34 15.44
CA LYS A 17 -5.69 -2.69 14.56
C LYS A 17 -6.53 -1.47 14.18
N ALA A 18 -6.76 -0.54 15.11
CA ALA A 18 -7.48 0.70 14.83
C ALA A 18 -6.68 1.59 13.86
N VAL A 19 -5.37 1.74 14.07
CA VAL A 19 -4.50 2.48 13.14
C VAL A 19 -4.52 1.83 11.77
N ASP A 20 -4.36 0.51 11.64
CA ASP A 20 -4.32 -0.21 10.36
C ASP A 20 -5.61 -0.06 9.53
N ARG A 21 -6.73 0.26 10.17
CA ARG A 21 -8.04 0.47 9.53
C ARG A 21 -8.30 1.91 9.07
N LEU A 22 -7.40 2.84 9.39
CA LEU A 22 -7.53 4.23 8.92
C LEU A 22 -7.36 4.32 7.38
N PRO A 23 -8.05 5.27 6.72
CA PRO A 23 -7.79 5.59 5.31
C PRO A 23 -6.32 5.91 5.08
N VAL A 24 -5.79 5.55 3.90
CA VAL A 24 -4.34 5.58 3.63
C VAL A 24 -3.71 6.94 3.91
N LEU A 25 -4.27 8.03 3.37
CA LEU A 25 -3.73 9.39 3.59
C LEU A 25 -3.75 9.74 5.08
N THR A 26 -4.90 9.55 5.72
CA THR A 26 -5.13 9.82 7.15
C THR A 26 -4.17 9.03 8.04
N ARG A 27 -3.93 7.75 7.71
CA ARG A 27 -2.99 6.87 8.41
C ARG A 27 -1.54 7.32 8.27
N VAL A 28 -1.12 7.64 7.05
CA VAL A 28 0.26 8.11 6.80
C VAL A 28 0.52 9.42 7.54
N ILE A 29 -0.38 10.40 7.43
CA ILE A 29 -0.27 11.67 8.15
C ILE A 29 -0.21 11.45 9.66
N PHE A 30 -1.10 10.61 10.21
CA PHE A 30 -1.11 10.27 11.62
C PHE A 30 0.25 9.72 12.09
N LEU A 31 0.83 8.78 11.34
CA LEU A 31 2.11 8.17 11.67
C LEU A 31 3.28 9.16 11.53
N LEU A 32 3.29 10.01 10.50
CA LEU A 32 4.34 11.04 10.32
C LEU A 32 4.35 12.03 11.48
N VAL A 33 3.18 12.43 11.98
CA VAL A 33 3.08 13.32 13.15
C VAL A 33 3.51 12.59 14.43
N ARG A 34 3.07 11.34 14.62
CA ARG A 34 3.20 10.65 15.91
C ARG A 34 4.48 9.85 16.10
N LEU A 35 5.04 9.31 15.03
CA LEU A 35 6.25 8.49 15.06
C LEU A 35 7.45 9.23 14.51
N ASP A 36 7.27 9.96 13.40
CA ASP A 36 8.36 10.69 12.74
C ASP A 36 8.50 12.14 13.25
N ALA A 37 7.61 12.58 14.14
CA ALA A 37 7.59 13.89 14.79
C ALA A 37 7.65 15.09 13.81
N LEU A 38 7.14 14.92 12.59
CA LEU A 38 7.08 15.99 11.60
C LEU A 38 5.99 17.01 11.94
N SER A 39 6.27 18.28 11.67
CA SER A 39 5.29 19.35 11.81
C SER A 39 4.26 19.32 10.67
N TYR A 40 3.09 19.94 10.89
CA TYR A 40 2.04 19.95 9.87
C TYR A 40 2.50 20.68 8.61
N ASP A 41 3.20 21.80 8.75
CA ASP A 41 3.77 22.55 7.64
C ASP A 41 4.80 21.74 6.86
N GLU A 42 5.59 20.93 7.55
CA GLU A 42 6.58 20.07 6.91
C GLU A 42 5.92 18.97 6.07
N ILE A 43 4.92 18.29 6.63
CA ILE A 43 4.13 17.30 5.90
C ILE A 43 3.41 17.95 4.71
N ALA A 44 2.78 19.10 4.92
CA ALA A 44 2.07 19.86 3.89
C ALA A 44 2.98 20.22 2.72
N ARG A 45 4.17 20.76 3.00
CA ARG A 45 5.18 21.06 1.97
C ARG A 45 5.63 19.81 1.21
N ARG A 46 6.01 18.75 1.92
CA ARG A 46 6.56 17.52 1.31
C ARG A 46 5.53 16.78 0.45
N LEU A 47 4.26 16.79 0.85
CA LEU A 47 3.15 16.21 0.08
C LEU A 47 2.52 17.18 -0.92
N SER A 48 2.90 18.46 -0.89
CA SER A 48 2.29 19.54 -1.67
C SER A 48 0.77 19.59 -1.48
N ILE A 49 0.33 19.59 -0.23
CA ILE A 49 -1.07 19.75 0.20
C ILE A 49 -1.17 20.92 1.18
N ASP A 50 -2.39 21.31 1.55
CA ASP A 50 -2.61 22.36 2.54
C ASP A 50 -2.36 21.86 3.98
N ALA A 51 -1.80 22.72 4.83
CA ALA A 51 -1.57 22.40 6.24
C ALA A 51 -2.89 22.15 7.00
N GLN A 52 -3.98 22.81 6.59
CA GLN A 52 -5.31 22.55 7.14
C GLN A 52 -5.82 21.15 6.76
N THR A 53 -5.43 20.61 5.60
CA THR A 53 -5.73 19.21 5.25
C THR A 53 -5.00 18.25 6.18
N VAL A 54 -3.73 18.52 6.52
CA VAL A 54 -2.96 17.70 7.47
C VAL A 54 -3.64 17.68 8.84
N GLU A 55 -4.09 18.84 9.32
CA GLU A 55 -4.86 18.95 10.55
C GLU A 55 -6.18 18.18 10.48
N SER A 56 -6.96 18.34 9.39
CA SER A 56 -8.20 17.61 9.17
C SER A 56 -8.01 16.09 9.20
N CYS A 57 -6.94 15.58 8.56
CA CYS A 57 -6.57 14.16 8.62
C CYS A 57 -6.24 13.72 10.05
N LEU A 58 -5.52 14.52 10.83
CA LEU A 58 -5.22 14.16 12.22
C LEU A 58 -6.49 14.10 13.08
N ILE A 59 -7.39 15.07 12.93
CA ILE A 59 -8.69 15.09 13.61
C ILE A 59 -9.51 13.85 13.23
N GLU A 60 -9.55 13.50 11.95
CA GLU A 60 -10.23 12.29 11.47
C GLU A 60 -9.61 11.03 12.08
N ALA A 61 -8.28 10.89 12.06
CA ALA A 61 -7.57 9.73 12.60
C ALA A 61 -7.90 9.51 14.09
N LEU A 62 -7.79 10.56 14.90
CA LEU A 62 -8.06 10.49 16.34
C LEU A 62 -9.53 10.15 16.62
N GLY A 63 -10.46 10.73 15.86
CA GLY A 63 -11.89 10.43 15.96
C GLY A 63 -12.19 8.97 15.62
N MET A 64 -11.66 8.47 14.50
CA MET A 64 -11.86 7.08 14.07
C MET A 64 -11.23 6.08 15.05
N ILE A 65 -10.01 6.33 15.53
CA ILE A 65 -9.34 5.47 16.52
C ILE A 65 -10.19 5.39 17.79
N ARG A 66 -10.66 6.52 18.32
CA ARG A 66 -11.51 6.54 19.52
C ARG A 66 -12.76 5.68 19.35
N ILE A 67 -13.50 5.87 18.26
CA ILE A 67 -14.72 5.11 17.96
C ILE A 67 -14.44 3.61 17.89
N MET A 68 -13.34 3.22 17.24
CA MET A 68 -12.92 1.81 17.14
C MET A 68 -12.53 1.20 18.48
N LEU A 69 -11.83 1.95 19.33
CA LEU A 69 -11.48 1.51 20.68
C LEU A 69 -12.71 1.39 21.59
N ASP A 70 -13.74 2.21 21.35
CA ASP A 70 -15.06 2.10 22.00
C ASP A 70 -15.88 0.92 21.45
N GLY A 71 -15.36 0.14 20.50
CA GLY A 71 -16.00 -1.05 19.93
C GLY A 71 -17.01 -0.76 18.82
N ALA A 72 -17.08 0.48 18.33
CA ALA A 72 -17.99 0.90 17.27
C ALA A 72 -17.29 0.98 15.91
N GLU A 73 -18.09 0.94 14.84
CA GLU A 73 -17.60 1.08 13.46
C GLU A 73 -17.43 2.56 13.12
N PRO A 74 -16.21 3.02 12.76
CA PRO A 74 -15.99 4.42 12.40
C PRO A 74 -16.60 4.70 11.03
N ARG A 75 -17.15 5.91 10.89
CA ARG A 75 -17.53 6.44 9.57
C ARG A 75 -16.50 7.47 9.14
N ARG A 76 -16.21 7.49 7.84
CA ARG A 76 -15.36 8.50 7.25
C ARG A 76 -15.97 9.88 7.47
N ARG A 77 -15.13 10.87 7.80
CA ARG A 77 -15.59 12.26 7.82
C ARG A 77 -15.71 12.73 6.38
N ASP A 78 -16.84 13.32 6.02
CA ASP A 78 -17.03 13.96 4.72
C ASP A 78 -16.36 15.34 4.71
N ASP A 79 -15.02 15.35 4.78
CA ASP A 79 -14.22 16.58 4.72
C ASP A 79 -13.74 16.80 3.28
N PRO A 80 -14.22 17.86 2.59
CA PRO A 80 -13.85 18.12 1.20
C PRO A 80 -12.35 18.37 1.01
N ARG A 81 -11.64 18.85 2.05
CA ARG A 81 -10.19 19.08 1.97
C ARG A 81 -9.42 17.76 1.85
N ILE A 82 -9.84 16.77 2.62
CA ILE A 82 -9.25 15.42 2.58
C ILE A 82 -9.54 14.81 1.21
N ALA A 83 -10.80 14.84 0.76
CA ALA A 83 -11.20 14.25 -0.52
C ALA A 83 -10.46 14.87 -1.72
N LEU A 84 -10.31 16.19 -1.76
CA LEU A 84 -9.57 16.88 -2.82
C LEU A 84 -8.08 16.52 -2.80
N ALA A 85 -7.46 16.49 -1.62
CA ALA A 85 -6.04 16.14 -1.49
C ALA A 85 -5.76 14.68 -1.88
N GLU A 86 -6.63 13.75 -1.47
CA GLU A 86 -6.52 12.35 -1.89
C GLU A 86 -6.65 12.19 -3.40
N THR A 87 -7.64 12.83 -4.00
CA THR A 87 -7.86 12.77 -5.46
C THR A 87 -6.61 13.27 -6.20
N ASP A 88 -6.02 14.37 -5.73
CA ASP A 88 -4.80 14.92 -6.31
C ASP A 88 -3.57 14.02 -6.11
N LEU A 89 -3.40 13.44 -4.91
CA LEU A 89 -2.32 12.51 -4.61
C LEU A 89 -2.43 11.22 -5.43
N HIS A 90 -3.63 10.64 -5.57
CA HIS A 90 -3.87 9.49 -6.44
C HIS A 90 -3.56 9.82 -7.90
N ARG A 91 -3.95 11.00 -8.40
CA ARG A 91 -3.60 11.43 -9.76
C ARG A 91 -2.08 11.45 -9.98
N ARG A 92 -1.33 12.01 -9.01
CA ARG A 92 0.14 12.07 -9.06
C ARG A 92 0.79 10.68 -8.94
N HIS A 93 0.24 9.80 -8.11
CA HIS A 93 0.70 8.42 -7.99
C HIS A 93 0.48 7.63 -9.28
N ARG A 94 -0.68 7.76 -9.92
CA ARG A 94 -0.97 7.14 -11.22
C ARG A 94 0.03 7.56 -12.29
N ALA A 95 0.35 8.85 -12.38
CA ALA A 95 1.38 9.36 -13.29
C ALA A 95 2.77 8.75 -12.99
N TYR A 96 3.18 8.69 -11.71
CA TYR A 96 4.40 7.98 -11.30
C TYR A 96 4.40 6.52 -11.74
N CYS A 97 3.29 5.81 -11.58
CA CYS A 97 3.19 4.41 -11.97
C CYS A 97 3.30 4.19 -13.47
N GLU A 98 2.66 5.05 -14.28
CA GLU A 98 2.76 5.03 -15.74
C GLU A 98 4.22 5.20 -16.19
N GLU A 99 4.91 6.21 -15.69
CA GLU A 99 6.33 6.46 -15.98
C GLU A 99 7.21 5.26 -15.62
N ARG A 100 6.99 4.69 -14.43
CA ARG A 100 7.75 3.54 -13.94
C ARG A 100 7.50 2.27 -14.76
N LEU A 101 6.27 2.00 -15.14
CA LEU A 101 5.94 0.85 -15.98
C LEU A 101 6.52 1.01 -17.39
N GLN A 102 6.45 2.22 -17.95
CA GLN A 102 7.08 2.53 -19.23
C GLN A 102 8.60 2.30 -19.18
N ALA A 103 9.28 2.71 -18.10
CA ALA A 103 10.70 2.46 -17.91
C ALA A 103 11.06 0.96 -17.81
N LEU A 104 10.11 0.11 -17.42
CA LEU A 104 10.27 -1.35 -17.41
C LEU A 104 9.95 -2.01 -18.77
N GLY A 105 9.55 -1.22 -19.77
CA GLY A 105 9.09 -1.72 -21.07
C GLY A 105 7.71 -2.37 -21.02
N ILE A 106 6.93 -2.12 -19.96
CA ILE A 106 5.55 -2.60 -19.83
C ILE A 106 4.64 -1.52 -20.42
N ALA A 107 4.24 -1.71 -21.68
CA ALA A 107 3.38 -0.78 -22.40
C ALA A 107 1.91 -1.25 -22.37
N GLY A 108 0.99 -0.33 -22.13
CA GLY A 108 -0.45 -0.55 -22.21
C GLY A 108 -1.22 0.42 -21.31
N PRO A 109 -2.48 0.74 -21.65
CA PRO A 109 -3.33 1.55 -20.78
C PRO A 109 -3.58 0.80 -19.47
N ILE A 110 -3.34 1.46 -18.33
CA ILE A 110 -3.67 0.89 -17.03
C ILE A 110 -5.17 1.13 -16.81
N PRO A 111 -5.96 0.10 -16.51
CA PRO A 111 -7.40 0.24 -16.26
C PRO A 111 -7.62 0.83 -14.86
N TRP A 112 -7.30 2.11 -14.70
CA TRP A 112 -7.55 2.84 -13.47
C TRP A 112 -9.03 2.75 -13.10
N THR A 113 -9.32 2.43 -11.85
CA THR A 113 -10.69 2.36 -11.35
C THR A 113 -11.02 3.64 -10.59
N ASP A 114 -12.25 4.11 -10.71
CA ASP A 114 -12.74 5.25 -9.92
C ASP A 114 -12.84 4.91 -8.43
N HIS A 115 -12.86 3.61 -8.09
CA HIS A 115 -13.00 3.10 -6.73
C HIS A 115 -11.65 2.99 -5.98
N GLY A 116 -10.54 3.36 -6.61
CA GLY A 116 -9.25 3.50 -5.93
C GLY A 116 -8.47 2.19 -5.71
N ASP A 117 -8.83 1.08 -6.36
CA ASP A 117 -8.01 -0.14 -6.34
C ASP A 117 -6.88 -0.09 -7.38
N ASP A 118 -6.10 1.01 -7.31
CA ASP A 118 -4.97 1.25 -8.20
C ASP A 118 -3.88 0.18 -8.02
N ASP A 119 -3.69 -0.27 -6.77
CA ASP A 119 -2.71 -1.30 -6.42
C ASP A 119 -3.02 -2.65 -7.10
N GLN A 120 -4.31 -3.03 -7.19
CA GLN A 120 -4.70 -4.24 -7.90
C GLN A 120 -4.48 -4.11 -9.41
N ALA A 121 -4.89 -3.00 -10.03
CA ALA A 121 -4.68 -2.76 -11.45
C ALA A 121 -3.18 -2.81 -11.81
N LEU A 122 -2.32 -2.23 -10.98
CA LEU A 122 -0.87 -2.28 -11.15
C LEU A 122 -0.30 -3.69 -11.01
N MET A 123 -0.73 -4.43 -9.99
CA MET A 123 -0.28 -5.81 -9.80
C MET A 123 -0.66 -6.69 -10.99
N GLN A 124 -1.88 -6.53 -11.53
CA GLN A 124 -2.32 -7.25 -12.73
C GLN A 124 -1.43 -6.94 -13.93
N MET A 125 -1.08 -5.66 -14.16
CA MET A 125 -0.18 -5.26 -15.25
C MET A 125 1.22 -5.89 -15.12
N ILE A 126 1.80 -5.86 -13.91
CA ILE A 126 3.13 -6.44 -13.65
C ILE A 126 3.13 -7.96 -13.84
N VAL A 127 2.08 -8.63 -13.36
CA VAL A 127 1.92 -10.08 -13.48
C VAL A 127 1.69 -10.48 -14.95
N ALA A 128 0.89 -9.72 -15.70
CA ALA A 128 0.66 -9.96 -17.12
C ALA A 128 1.93 -9.79 -17.97
N ALA A 129 2.85 -8.92 -17.55
CA ALA A 129 4.14 -8.73 -18.21
C ALA A 129 5.18 -9.84 -17.89
N MET A 130 4.87 -10.77 -16.98
CA MET A 130 5.79 -11.88 -16.67
C MET A 130 5.90 -12.85 -17.86
N PRO A 131 7.08 -13.46 -18.08
CA PRO A 131 7.21 -14.54 -19.05
C PRO A 131 6.22 -15.68 -18.73
N PRO A 132 5.60 -16.36 -19.73
CA PRO A 132 4.52 -17.30 -19.50
C PRO A 132 4.82 -18.39 -18.45
N ARG A 133 6.03 -18.98 -18.50
CA ARG A 133 6.43 -20.00 -17.51
C ARG A 133 6.63 -19.46 -16.10
N VAL A 134 7.00 -18.19 -15.98
CA VAL A 134 7.11 -17.51 -14.67
C VAL A 134 5.70 -17.23 -14.14
N TYR A 135 4.81 -16.73 -14.99
CA TYR A 135 3.40 -16.52 -14.68
C TYR A 135 2.72 -17.82 -14.22
N ASP A 136 2.80 -18.90 -15.01
CA ASP A 136 2.18 -20.20 -14.69
C ASP A 136 2.65 -20.70 -13.32
N THR A 137 3.96 -20.63 -13.08
CA THR A 137 4.56 -21.08 -11.81
C THR A 137 4.05 -20.24 -10.64
N PHE A 138 3.99 -18.92 -10.81
CA PHE A 138 3.50 -17.99 -9.80
C PHE A 138 2.01 -18.21 -9.51
N PHE A 139 1.19 -18.40 -10.55
CA PHE A 139 -0.23 -18.66 -10.42
C PHE A 139 -0.50 -19.96 -9.66
N LEU A 140 0.16 -21.06 -10.05
CA LEU A 140 0.02 -22.35 -9.36
C LEU A 140 0.43 -22.26 -7.88
N ASN A 141 1.45 -21.47 -7.54
CA ASN A 141 1.89 -21.32 -6.16
C ASN A 141 1.01 -20.36 -5.34
N ARG A 142 0.59 -19.23 -5.92
CA ARG A 142 -0.07 -18.14 -5.18
C ARG A 142 -1.58 -18.23 -5.20
N VAL A 143 -2.16 -18.76 -6.28
CA VAL A 143 -3.61 -18.89 -6.44
C VAL A 143 -4.05 -20.31 -6.11
N GLU A 144 -3.41 -21.32 -6.71
CA GLU A 144 -3.74 -22.73 -6.44
C GLU A 144 -3.04 -23.30 -5.19
N GLN A 145 -2.20 -22.50 -4.51
CA GLN A 145 -1.50 -22.86 -3.26
C GLN A 145 -0.67 -24.16 -3.35
N LEU A 146 -0.24 -24.54 -4.55
CA LEU A 146 0.59 -25.73 -4.73
C LEU A 146 1.99 -25.51 -4.19
N SER A 147 2.53 -26.55 -3.55
CA SER A 147 3.92 -26.62 -3.13
C SER A 147 4.87 -26.70 -4.33
N TYR A 148 6.15 -26.39 -4.12
CA TYR A 148 7.14 -26.47 -5.21
C TYR A 148 7.28 -27.90 -5.77
N ALA A 149 7.08 -28.92 -4.95
CA ALA A 149 7.08 -30.32 -5.38
C ALA A 149 5.91 -30.63 -6.32
N GLN A 150 4.69 -30.24 -5.94
CA GLN A 150 3.48 -30.44 -6.75
C GLN A 150 3.56 -29.67 -8.07
N ILE A 151 4.09 -28.44 -8.06
CA ILE A 151 4.29 -27.66 -9.28
C ILE A 151 5.33 -28.33 -10.19
N ALA A 152 6.43 -28.82 -9.61
CA ALA A 152 7.48 -29.50 -10.36
C ALA A 152 6.93 -30.74 -11.08
N GLU A 153 6.15 -31.56 -10.38
CA GLU A 153 5.45 -32.71 -10.96
C GLU A 153 4.47 -32.30 -12.06
N ARG A 154 3.57 -31.35 -11.78
CA ARG A 154 2.54 -30.89 -12.73
C ARG A 154 3.13 -30.28 -14.01
N MET A 155 4.21 -29.52 -13.89
CA MET A 155 4.89 -28.90 -15.02
C MET A 155 5.98 -29.79 -15.64
N ARG A 156 6.16 -31.02 -15.13
CA ARG A 156 7.22 -31.96 -15.55
C ARG A 156 8.61 -31.32 -15.57
N THR A 157 8.97 -30.69 -14.46
CA THR A 157 10.22 -29.94 -14.25
C THR A 157 10.79 -30.26 -12.86
N PHE A 158 11.91 -29.63 -12.50
CA PHE A 158 12.53 -29.79 -11.18
C PHE A 158 12.16 -28.66 -10.21
N GLN A 159 12.15 -28.96 -8.90
CA GLN A 159 11.84 -27.96 -7.85
C GLN A 159 12.77 -26.74 -7.88
N TRP A 160 14.06 -26.91 -8.21
CA TRP A 160 15.00 -25.79 -8.30
C TRP A 160 14.63 -24.82 -9.44
N ILE A 161 14.07 -25.32 -10.54
CA ILE A 161 13.55 -24.49 -11.64
C ILE A 161 12.32 -23.71 -11.16
N VAL A 162 11.43 -24.36 -10.42
CA VAL A 162 10.26 -23.71 -9.80
C VAL A 162 10.72 -22.57 -8.88
N ARG A 163 11.68 -22.83 -7.99
CA ARG A 163 12.28 -21.79 -7.12
C ARG A 163 12.88 -20.65 -7.94
N HIS A 164 13.64 -20.94 -8.99
CA HIS A 164 14.23 -19.92 -9.84
C HIS A 164 13.15 -19.05 -10.52
N ARG A 165 12.07 -19.66 -11.02
CA ARG A 165 10.93 -18.94 -11.59
C ARG A 165 10.20 -18.09 -10.57
N MET A 166 9.98 -18.59 -9.34
CA MET A 166 9.40 -17.80 -8.24
C MET A 166 10.26 -16.58 -7.89
N LEU A 167 11.59 -16.74 -7.78
CA LEU A 167 12.50 -15.62 -7.56
C LEU A 167 12.49 -14.62 -8.72
N ARG A 168 12.24 -15.07 -9.95
CA ARG A 168 12.08 -14.18 -11.09
C ARG A 168 10.74 -13.43 -11.03
N ALA A 169 9.64 -14.09 -10.64
CA ALA A 169 8.35 -13.44 -10.42
C ALA A 169 8.44 -12.35 -9.34
N ILE A 170 9.06 -12.65 -8.20
CA ILE A 170 9.29 -11.68 -7.12
C ILE A 170 10.10 -10.49 -7.63
N ARG A 171 11.14 -10.71 -8.42
CA ARG A 171 11.92 -9.63 -9.03
C ARG A 171 11.12 -8.76 -10.01
N HIS A 172 10.16 -9.32 -10.75
CA HIS A 172 9.25 -8.53 -11.58
C HIS A 172 8.37 -7.62 -10.71
N ILE A 173 7.81 -8.16 -9.61
CA ILE A 173 6.98 -7.40 -8.67
C ILE A 173 7.78 -6.29 -7.98
N MET A 174 8.95 -6.62 -7.43
CA MET A 174 9.81 -5.67 -6.73
C MET A 174 10.34 -4.53 -7.60
N ARG A 175 10.44 -4.73 -8.91
CA ARG A 175 10.89 -3.68 -9.84
C ARG A 175 9.76 -2.74 -10.25
N GLY A 176 8.51 -3.13 -10.03
CA GLY A 176 7.32 -2.35 -10.33
C GLY A 176 7.26 -1.04 -9.54
N PRO A 177 6.27 -0.18 -9.83
CA PRO A 177 6.01 1.00 -9.03
C PRO A 177 5.64 0.63 -7.59
N ASP A 178 6.00 1.50 -6.65
CA ASP A 178 5.52 1.37 -5.28
C ASP A 178 4.00 1.53 -5.20
N ARG A 179 3.39 0.82 -4.25
CA ARG A 179 1.98 1.00 -3.88
C ARG A 179 1.75 2.41 -3.35
N PHE A 180 0.49 2.84 -3.37
CA PHE A 180 0.13 4.22 -3.02
C PHE A 180 0.67 4.64 -1.64
N GLU A 181 0.51 3.80 -0.62
CA GLU A 181 0.95 4.15 0.74
C GLU A 181 2.48 4.23 0.90
N PRO A 182 3.30 3.21 0.53
CA PRO A 182 4.75 3.35 0.54
C PRO A 182 5.24 4.57 -0.26
N TRP A 183 4.69 4.80 -1.44
CA TRP A 183 5.02 5.97 -2.25
C TRP A 183 4.73 7.29 -1.52
N LEU A 184 3.57 7.38 -0.85
CA LEU A 184 3.18 8.56 -0.08
C LEU A 184 4.12 8.79 1.11
N ARG A 185 4.45 7.72 1.85
CA ARG A 185 5.39 7.77 2.97
C ARG A 185 6.76 8.22 2.52
N ASP A 186 7.29 7.64 1.44
CA ASP A 186 8.63 7.98 0.93
C ASP A 186 8.71 9.45 0.49
N ARG A 187 7.67 9.97 -0.17
CA ARG A 187 7.58 11.40 -0.51
C ARG A 187 7.49 12.30 0.72
N ALA A 188 6.76 11.87 1.75
CA ALA A 188 6.65 12.62 2.99
C ALA A 188 7.90 12.51 3.89
N SER A 189 8.72 11.47 3.73
CA SER A 189 9.95 11.27 4.50
C SER A 189 11.17 11.89 3.81
N ALA A 190 11.14 12.04 2.47
CA ALA A 190 12.19 12.72 1.73
C ALA A 190 12.26 14.22 2.11
N PRO A 191 13.45 14.77 2.39
CA PRO A 191 13.59 16.21 2.58
C PRO A 191 13.18 16.93 1.29
N ALA A 192 12.42 18.02 1.42
CA ALA A 192 12.06 18.85 0.28
C ALA A 192 13.35 19.29 -0.42
N THR A 193 13.49 18.98 -1.71
CA THR A 193 14.61 19.43 -2.52
C THR A 193 14.51 20.95 -2.59
N ILE A 194 15.43 21.66 -1.92
CA ILE A 194 15.53 23.11 -2.02
C ILE A 194 16.08 23.39 -3.42
N ASN A 195 15.21 23.89 -4.31
CA ASN A 195 15.61 24.54 -5.56
C ASN A 195 15.96 26.00 -5.28
#